data_AF-A0A6M0BCU6-F1
#
_entry.id   AF-A0A6M0BCU6-F1
#
_cell.length_a   1.000
_cell.length_b   1.000
_cell.length_c   1.000
_cell.angle_alpha   90.00
_cell.angle_beta   90.00
_cell.angle_gamma   90.00
#
_symmetry.space_group_name_H-M   'P 1'
#
loop_
_entity.id
_entity.type
_entity.pdbx_description
1 polymer ?
#
loop_
_entity_poly.entity_id
_entity_poly.type
_entity_poly.pdbx_seq_one_letter_code
_entity_poly.pdbx_strand_id
1 'polypeptide(L)'
;MKITKFLSSGLVLGSIVLGAVGEAQAADILKSWLADEAHIYPEDTDLSGHAFWFPELDSGRFVFDTSGIFNEYNDGTANLLGTIVSELDDTKKWDVDIWFNSTPEPWGGPKKELPKSEYVEKGGPVDTSTWYYYNMDETRATLTGLGFYDGKELNLYQKPENGKYAFQVGVGANGKNTNFGMSGWLGATGSFTLTKADINVDITANPGDPSNSKPVPEPMTMGLFSLSLLGLSLTSLKRKSKELV
;
A
#
# COMPACT_ATOMS: atom_id res chain seq x y z
N MET A 1 3.56 5.34 -50.77
CA MET A 1 3.11 6.68 -50.34
C MET A 1 2.09 6.51 -49.21
N LYS A 2 2.43 7.01 -48.02
CA LYS A 2 1.59 7.34 -46.82
C LYS A 2 0.81 6.17 -46.17
N ILE A 3 1.27 5.63 -45.01
CA ILE A 3 0.98 6.06 -43.60
C ILE A 3 -0.55 5.97 -43.34
N THR A 4 -1.08 5.23 -42.34
CA THR A 4 -1.06 5.60 -40.91
C THR A 4 -1.59 4.46 -40.00
N LYS A 5 -1.02 4.40 -38.79
CA LYS A 5 -1.44 3.67 -37.58
C LYS A 5 -2.90 3.95 -37.17
N PHE A 6 -3.50 3.04 -36.40
CA PHE A 6 -4.19 3.41 -35.16
C PHE A 6 -3.98 2.34 -34.08
N LEU A 7 -3.38 2.76 -32.95
CA LEU A 7 -3.52 2.10 -31.66
C LEU A 7 -4.95 2.34 -31.16
N SER A 8 -5.52 1.37 -30.43
CA SER A 8 -6.42 1.71 -29.33
C SER A 8 -6.30 0.68 -28.22
N SER A 9 -5.63 1.11 -27.16
CA SER A 9 -5.67 0.58 -25.81
C SER A 9 -7.11 0.29 -25.39
N GLY A 10 -7.35 -0.90 -24.86
CA GLY A 10 -8.63 -1.31 -24.29
C GLY A 10 -8.42 -1.77 -22.86
N LEU A 11 -8.68 -0.84 -21.95
CA LEU A 11 -8.79 -1.00 -20.50
C LEU A 11 -9.49 -2.32 -20.12
N VAL A 12 -8.80 -3.21 -19.39
CA VAL A 12 -9.45 -4.35 -18.72
C VAL A 12 -10.15 -3.78 -17.49
N LEU A 13 -11.39 -3.33 -17.67
CA LEU A 13 -12.30 -3.09 -16.55
C LEU A 13 -12.94 -4.43 -16.17
N GLY A 14 -12.62 -4.88 -14.95
CA GLY A 14 -13.15 -6.10 -14.37
C GLY A 14 -14.67 -6.15 -14.48
N SER A 15 -15.17 -7.23 -15.08
CA SER A 15 -16.59 -7.58 -15.06
C SER A 15 -16.83 -8.43 -13.81
N ILE A 16 -17.64 -7.93 -12.89
CA ILE A 16 -18.09 -8.67 -11.71
C ILE A 16 -18.98 -9.85 -12.16
N VAL A 17 -18.67 -11.00 -11.59
CA VAL A 17 -19.29 -12.31 -11.77
C VAL A 17 -20.70 -12.32 -11.19
N LEU A 18 -21.63 -13.01 -11.84
CA LEU A 18 -22.87 -13.46 -11.20
C LEU A 18 -22.86 -14.99 -11.20
N GLY A 19 -22.63 -15.58 -10.04
CA GLY A 19 -22.72 -17.02 -9.84
C GLY A 19 -22.68 -17.38 -8.36
N ALA A 20 -23.85 -17.69 -7.79
CA ALA A 20 -24.03 -18.09 -6.39
C ALA A 20 -23.10 -19.23 -5.97
N VAL A 21 -22.00 -18.85 -5.33
CA VAL A 21 -21.31 -19.53 -4.24
C VAL A 21 -21.22 -18.44 -3.16
N GLY A 22 -21.12 -18.75 -1.86
CA GLY A 22 -20.91 -17.70 -0.85
C GLY A 22 -19.63 -16.93 -1.17
N GLU A 23 -19.73 -15.82 -1.89
CA GLU A 23 -18.60 -14.99 -2.25
C GLU A 23 -18.19 -14.30 -0.96
N ALA A 24 -17.02 -14.67 -0.43
CA ALA A 24 -16.33 -13.79 0.48
C ALA A 24 -16.14 -12.48 -0.29
N GLN A 25 -16.92 -11.47 0.05
CA GLN A 25 -16.79 -10.16 -0.54
C GLN A 25 -15.38 -9.68 -0.22
N ALA A 26 -14.58 -9.38 -1.25
CA ALA A 26 -13.24 -8.82 -1.05
C ALA A 26 -13.38 -7.53 -0.23
N ALA A 27 -12.51 -7.33 0.76
CA ALA A 27 -12.53 -6.12 1.56
C ALA A 27 -12.35 -4.89 0.67
N ASP A 28 -13.16 -3.86 0.88
CA ASP A 28 -13.08 -2.63 0.11
C ASP A 28 -11.98 -1.74 0.68
N ILE A 29 -11.21 -1.10 -0.21
CA ILE A 29 -10.24 -0.08 0.20
C ILE A 29 -11.00 1.09 0.81
N LEU A 30 -10.74 1.36 2.08
CA LEU A 30 -11.28 2.48 2.84
C LEU A 30 -10.47 3.75 2.60
N LYS A 31 -9.13 3.62 2.60
CA LYS A 31 -8.19 4.70 2.30
C LYS A 31 -6.97 4.17 1.57
N SER A 32 -6.41 4.99 0.71
CA SER A 32 -5.15 4.73 0.01
C SER A 32 -4.26 5.95 0.15
N TRP A 33 -2.99 5.70 0.42
CA TRP A 33 -2.00 6.73 0.67
C TRP A 33 -0.75 6.47 -0.16
N LEU A 34 -0.05 7.55 -0.51
CA LEU A 34 1.34 7.42 -0.97
C LEU A 34 2.23 7.24 0.26
N ALA A 35 3.22 6.38 0.16
CA ALA A 35 4.22 6.15 1.19
C ALA A 35 5.61 6.45 0.62
N ASP A 36 6.34 7.35 1.28
CA ASP A 36 7.69 7.75 0.92
C ASP A 36 8.59 7.61 2.15
N GLU A 37 9.91 7.53 1.97
CA GLU A 37 10.86 7.49 3.07
C GLU A 37 10.68 8.66 4.05
N ALA A 38 10.79 8.37 5.35
CA ALA A 38 10.77 9.42 6.36
C ALA A 38 12.18 10.00 6.57
N HIS A 39 12.31 11.31 6.42
CA HIS A 39 13.57 12.03 6.62
C HIS A 39 13.70 12.56 8.05
N ILE A 40 14.93 12.57 8.59
CA ILE A 40 15.19 13.16 9.90
C ILE A 40 15.01 14.68 9.84
N TYR A 41 14.20 15.24 10.73
CA TYR A 41 14.13 16.69 10.93
C TYR A 41 15.18 17.16 11.95
N PRO A 42 15.87 18.31 11.78
CA PRO A 42 15.78 19.30 10.68
C PRO A 42 16.76 19.05 9.52
N GLU A 43 17.53 17.97 9.57
CA GLU A 43 18.56 17.66 8.58
C GLU A 43 17.98 16.79 7.47
N ASP A 44 17.26 17.41 6.55
CA ASP A 44 16.86 16.78 5.29
C ASP A 44 18.06 16.77 4.34
N THR A 45 18.75 15.64 4.29
CA THR A 45 19.82 15.38 3.32
C THR A 45 19.43 14.10 2.59
N ASP A 46 19.88 13.94 1.36
CA ASP A 46 19.69 12.71 0.57
C ASP A 46 20.23 11.43 1.24
N LEU A 47 20.87 11.55 2.41
CA LEU A 47 21.43 10.47 3.22
C LEU A 47 20.84 10.39 4.65
N SER A 48 19.81 11.16 4.98
CA SER A 48 19.19 11.17 6.32
C SER A 48 17.86 10.43 6.41
N GLY A 49 17.23 10.11 5.28
CA GLY A 49 16.02 9.31 5.18
C GLY A 49 16.29 7.83 4.88
N HIS A 50 15.32 6.98 5.16
CA HIS A 50 15.20 5.64 4.60
C HIS A 50 13.75 5.19 4.78
N ALA A 51 13.19 4.47 3.81
CA ALA A 51 11.88 3.83 3.98
C ALA A 51 12.07 2.50 4.74
N PHE A 52 13.13 1.76 4.38
CA PHE A 52 13.51 0.50 5.01
C PHE A 52 14.99 0.52 5.39
N TRP A 53 15.29 0.13 6.62
CA TRP A 53 16.66 -0.11 7.08
C TRP A 53 16.91 -1.59 7.27
N PHE A 54 17.80 -2.15 6.44
CA PHE A 54 18.25 -3.53 6.45
C PHE A 54 19.77 -3.59 6.65
N PRO A 55 20.27 -3.32 7.86
CA PRO A 55 21.70 -3.14 8.13
C PRO A 55 22.55 -4.39 7.89
N GLU A 56 21.95 -5.58 7.80
CA GLU A 56 22.64 -6.81 7.42
C GLU A 56 22.70 -7.06 5.90
N LEU A 57 22.17 -6.15 5.07
CA LEU A 57 22.40 -6.12 3.62
C LEU A 57 23.46 -5.08 3.25
N ASP A 58 24.20 -5.33 2.17
CA ASP A 58 25.33 -4.48 1.75
C ASP A 58 24.97 -3.00 1.50
N SER A 59 23.71 -2.69 1.19
CA SER A 59 23.24 -1.30 1.04
C SER A 59 22.79 -0.66 2.35
N GLY A 60 22.32 -1.45 3.32
CA GLY A 60 21.82 -0.98 4.61
C GLY A 60 20.50 -0.21 4.58
N ARG A 61 20.25 0.60 3.55
CA ARG A 61 19.11 1.51 3.43
C ARG A 61 18.47 1.43 2.06
N PHE A 62 17.15 1.51 2.05
CA PHE A 62 16.33 1.48 0.87
C PHE A 62 15.25 2.55 0.94
N VAL A 63 15.00 3.18 -0.20
CA VAL A 63 13.97 4.21 -0.45
C VAL A 63 12.98 3.70 -1.50
N PHE A 64 11.82 4.32 -1.66
CA PHE A 64 10.89 3.89 -2.70
C PHE A 64 11.36 4.34 -4.10
N ASP A 65 11.26 3.45 -5.09
CA ASP A 65 11.45 3.75 -6.51
C ASP A 65 10.16 4.39 -7.04
N THR A 66 10.00 5.70 -6.79
CA THR A 66 8.80 6.56 -6.95
C THR A 66 8.08 6.83 -5.63
N SER A 67 7.11 5.98 -5.26
CA SER A 67 6.38 5.99 -3.99
C SER A 67 5.77 4.61 -3.78
N GLY A 68 5.71 4.17 -2.53
CA GLY A 68 4.88 3.05 -2.12
C GLY A 68 3.41 3.43 -2.04
N ILE A 69 2.55 2.42 -1.87
CA ILE A 69 1.12 2.59 -1.60
C ILE A 69 0.79 1.90 -0.28
N PHE A 70 0.24 2.65 0.66
CA PHE A 70 -0.35 2.10 1.88
C PHE A 70 -1.87 2.13 1.75
N ASN A 71 -2.52 0.97 1.71
CA ASN A 71 -3.97 0.87 1.70
C ASN A 71 -4.49 0.39 3.05
N GLU A 72 -5.60 0.97 3.48
CA GLU A 72 -6.38 0.55 4.64
C GLU A 72 -7.73 0.05 4.15
N TYR A 73 -8.16 -1.11 4.63
CA TYR A 73 -9.40 -1.76 4.19
C TYR A 73 -10.49 -1.66 5.27
N ASN A 74 -11.75 -1.77 4.83
CA ASN A 74 -12.91 -1.67 5.71
C ASN A 74 -13.07 -2.83 6.71
N ASP A 75 -12.35 -3.94 6.51
CA ASP A 75 -12.29 -5.08 7.42
C ASP A 75 -11.22 -4.95 8.51
N GLY A 76 -10.46 -3.85 8.50
CA GLY A 76 -9.37 -3.60 9.44
C GLY A 76 -8.03 -4.17 9.01
N THR A 77 -7.92 -4.78 7.83
CA THR A 77 -6.62 -5.10 7.25
C THR A 77 -5.99 -3.86 6.61
N ALA A 78 -4.68 -3.92 6.36
CA ALA A 78 -3.96 -2.93 5.57
C ALA A 78 -2.84 -3.62 4.78
N ASN A 79 -2.36 -2.99 3.71
CA ASN A 79 -1.14 -3.44 3.04
C ASN A 79 -0.24 -2.29 2.59
N LEU A 80 1.07 -2.52 2.65
CA LEU A 80 2.10 -1.66 2.08
C LEU A 80 2.68 -2.34 0.85
N LEU A 81 2.59 -1.65 -0.29
CA LEU A 81 3.08 -2.09 -1.59
C LEU A 81 4.11 -1.11 -2.14
N GLY A 82 4.96 -1.58 -3.04
CA GLY A 82 5.83 -0.71 -3.83
C GLY A 82 7.14 -1.39 -4.20
N THR A 83 7.98 -0.71 -4.97
CA THR A 83 9.36 -1.15 -5.21
C THR A 83 10.30 -0.29 -4.39
N ILE A 84 11.22 -0.90 -3.66
CA ILE A 84 12.29 -0.19 -2.94
C ILE A 84 13.63 -0.44 -3.60
N VAL A 85 14.47 0.57 -3.58
CA VAL A 85 15.80 0.60 -4.20
C VAL A 85 16.84 1.05 -3.20
N SER A 86 18.01 0.43 -3.26
CA SER A 86 19.15 0.79 -2.41
C SER A 86 19.65 2.19 -2.75
N GLU A 87 19.86 3.02 -1.73
CA GLU A 87 20.41 4.38 -1.89
C GLU A 87 21.83 4.39 -2.50
N LEU A 88 22.55 3.27 -2.38
CA LEU A 88 23.94 3.14 -2.83
C LEU A 88 24.10 2.42 -4.18
N ASP A 89 23.04 1.77 -4.67
CA ASP A 89 23.11 0.91 -5.87
C ASP A 89 21.69 0.67 -6.40
N ASP A 90 21.35 1.33 -7.51
CA ASP A 90 20.03 1.27 -8.11
C ASP A 90 19.69 -0.09 -8.74
N THR A 91 20.65 -1.01 -8.85
CA THR A 91 20.39 -2.38 -9.31
C THR A 91 19.86 -3.26 -8.18
N LYS A 92 20.08 -2.90 -6.91
CA LYS A 92 19.62 -3.65 -5.73
C LYS A 92 18.21 -3.23 -5.35
N LYS A 93 17.22 -4.00 -5.79
CA LYS A 93 15.79 -3.68 -5.61
C LYS A 93 15.00 -4.82 -4.99
N TRP A 94 13.93 -4.48 -4.31
CA TRP A 94 12.92 -5.41 -3.81
C TRP A 94 11.53 -4.91 -4.17
N ASP A 95 10.66 -5.80 -4.62
CA ASP A 95 9.22 -5.59 -4.64
C ASP A 95 8.65 -5.89 -3.25
N VAL A 96 7.86 -4.99 -2.71
CA VAL A 96 7.30 -5.01 -1.35
C VAL A 96 5.83 -5.41 -1.42
N ASP A 97 5.45 -6.45 -0.66
CA ASP A 97 4.06 -6.77 -0.37
C ASP A 97 3.91 -7.21 1.09
N ILE A 98 3.43 -6.29 1.93
CA ILE A 98 3.33 -6.49 3.38
C ILE A 98 1.91 -6.24 3.82
N TRP A 99 1.26 -7.27 4.36
CA TRP A 99 -0.06 -7.19 4.94
C TRP A 99 -0.02 -7.03 6.45
N PHE A 100 -1.08 -6.41 6.95
CA PHE A 100 -1.25 -6.00 8.33
C PHE A 100 -2.68 -6.24 8.79
N ASN A 101 -2.85 -6.50 10.08
CA ASN A 101 -4.15 -6.62 10.75
C ASN A 101 -4.23 -5.57 11.86
N SER A 102 -5.30 -4.78 11.88
CA SER A 102 -5.55 -3.77 12.92
C SER A 102 -5.54 -4.43 14.30
N THR A 103 -4.92 -3.74 15.26
CA THR A 103 -4.83 -4.18 16.65
C THR A 103 -5.13 -3.00 17.59
N PRO A 104 -5.67 -3.26 18.79
CA PRO A 104 -5.61 -2.27 19.85
C PRO A 104 -4.16 -1.84 20.14
N GLU A 105 -4.01 -0.72 20.85
CA GLU A 105 -2.71 -0.26 21.34
C GLU A 105 -1.94 -1.40 22.02
N PRO A 106 -0.68 -1.65 21.63
CA PRO A 106 0.11 -2.73 22.21
C PRO A 106 0.43 -2.42 23.68
N TRP A 107 0.67 -3.44 24.48
CA TRP A 107 0.89 -3.28 25.92
C TRP A 107 2.15 -2.48 26.28
N GLY A 108 3.12 -2.38 25.36
CA GLY A 108 4.28 -1.50 25.51
C GLY A 108 3.97 -0.02 25.28
N GLY A 109 2.76 0.31 24.83
CA GLY A 109 2.31 1.66 24.49
C GLY A 109 2.92 2.18 23.17
N PRO A 110 2.66 3.46 22.85
CA PRO A 110 3.25 4.12 21.69
C PRO A 110 4.77 4.18 21.82
N LYS A 111 5.46 3.85 20.74
CA LYS A 111 6.90 3.91 20.69
C LYS A 111 7.35 5.32 20.25
N LYS A 112 7.82 6.08 21.24
CA LYS A 112 8.21 7.49 21.08
C LYS A 112 9.67 7.63 20.67
N GLU A 113 9.95 7.78 19.38
CA GLU A 113 11.33 7.86 18.83
C GLU A 113 11.82 9.28 18.54
N LEU A 114 10.91 10.25 18.38
CA LEU A 114 11.26 11.66 18.28
C LEU A 114 11.85 12.23 19.59
N PRO A 115 12.53 13.39 19.55
CA PRO A 115 12.88 14.14 20.75
C PRO A 115 11.67 14.36 21.66
N LYS A 116 11.88 14.28 22.98
CA LYS A 116 10.79 14.41 23.96
C LYS A 116 9.99 15.71 23.81
N SER A 117 10.61 16.79 23.34
CA SER A 117 9.99 18.08 23.08
C SER A 117 8.92 18.06 22.01
N GLU A 118 8.93 17.06 21.11
CA GLU A 118 7.95 16.95 20.04
C GLU A 118 6.59 16.44 20.52
N TYR A 119 6.51 15.82 21.69
CA TYR A 119 5.25 15.25 22.19
C TYR A 119 4.45 16.25 23.02
N VAL A 120 3.12 16.12 22.97
CA VAL A 120 2.17 16.99 23.68
C VAL A 120 2.42 17.06 25.19
N GLU A 121 2.89 15.98 25.83
CA GLU A 121 3.24 16.01 27.27
C GLU A 121 4.42 16.95 27.61
N LYS A 122 5.16 17.42 26.60
CA LYS A 122 6.23 18.42 26.69
C LYS A 122 5.94 19.69 25.89
N GLY A 123 4.72 19.85 25.38
CA GLY A 123 4.29 21.04 24.63
C GLY A 123 4.57 21.00 23.13
N GLY A 124 4.97 19.85 22.58
CA GLY A 124 5.13 19.66 21.15
C GLY A 124 3.83 19.28 20.42
N PRO A 125 3.88 19.14 19.07
CA PRO A 125 2.69 18.91 18.25
C PRO A 125 2.21 17.45 18.19
N VAL A 126 3.00 16.48 18.64
CA VAL A 126 2.71 15.05 18.47
C VAL A 126 1.85 14.50 19.61
N ASP A 127 0.60 14.19 19.30
CA ASP A 127 -0.35 13.53 20.21
C ASP A 127 -0.45 12.03 19.90
N THR A 128 0.21 11.21 20.72
CA THR A 128 0.21 9.75 20.54
C THR A 128 -1.13 9.08 20.83
N SER A 129 -2.11 9.77 21.43
CA SER A 129 -3.45 9.22 21.64
C SER A 129 -4.27 9.14 20.35
N THR A 130 -3.81 9.82 19.30
CA THR A 130 -4.41 9.78 17.95
C THR A 130 -3.85 8.65 17.09
N TRP A 131 -2.80 7.96 17.57
CA TRP A 131 -2.17 6.88 16.83
C TRP A 131 -3.03 5.63 16.83
N TYR A 132 -2.89 4.85 15.77
CA TYR A 132 -3.52 3.54 15.62
C TYR A 132 -2.50 2.52 15.15
N TYR A 133 -2.83 1.24 15.30
CA TYR A 133 -1.82 0.18 15.34
C TYR A 133 -2.18 -1.02 14.48
N TYR A 134 -1.14 -1.66 13.96
CA TYR A 134 -1.23 -2.88 13.19
C TYR A 134 -0.22 -3.93 13.64
N ASN A 135 -0.65 -5.19 13.64
CA ASN A 135 0.28 -6.32 13.64
C ASN A 135 0.53 -6.77 12.21
N MET A 136 1.78 -7.05 11.86
CA MET A 136 2.13 -7.66 10.59
C MET A 136 1.46 -9.04 10.46
N ASP A 137 0.88 -9.30 9.29
CA ASP A 137 0.48 -10.65 8.90
C ASP A 137 1.70 -11.37 8.33
N GLU A 138 2.43 -12.09 9.18
CA GLU A 138 3.68 -12.76 8.81
C GLU A 138 3.49 -13.85 7.75
N THR A 139 2.25 -14.27 7.46
CA THR A 139 1.93 -15.19 6.36
C THR A 139 1.80 -14.50 5.00
N ARG A 140 1.72 -13.16 5.01
CA ARG A 140 1.52 -12.29 3.84
C ARG A 140 2.44 -11.06 3.93
N ALA A 141 3.71 -11.28 4.26
CA ALA A 141 4.70 -10.23 4.38
C ALA A 141 6.01 -10.64 3.70
N THR A 142 6.19 -10.21 2.45
CA THR A 142 7.31 -10.64 1.61
C THR A 142 8.03 -9.49 0.94
N LEU A 143 9.31 -9.73 0.64
CA LEU A 143 10.08 -8.95 -0.32
C LEU A 143 10.55 -9.88 -1.44
N THR A 144 10.15 -9.58 -2.67
CA THR A 144 10.58 -10.31 -3.86
C THR A 144 11.72 -9.56 -4.53
N GLY A 145 12.86 -10.22 -4.71
CA GLY A 145 14.05 -9.55 -5.21
C GLY A 145 13.95 -9.21 -6.70
N LEU A 146 14.42 -8.02 -7.04
CA LEU A 146 14.49 -7.49 -8.40
C LEU A 146 15.93 -7.08 -8.72
N GLY A 147 16.28 -7.01 -10.01
CA GLY A 147 17.61 -6.58 -10.44
C GLY A 147 18.71 -7.49 -9.88
N PHE A 148 19.62 -6.95 -9.07
CA PHE A 148 20.67 -7.70 -8.39
C PHE A 148 20.11 -8.81 -7.49
N TYR A 149 18.93 -8.60 -6.90
CA TYR A 149 18.27 -9.58 -6.04
C TYR A 149 17.31 -10.50 -6.80
N ASP A 150 17.31 -10.51 -8.14
CA ASP A 150 16.43 -11.41 -8.91
C ASP A 150 16.55 -12.88 -8.47
N GLY A 151 15.40 -13.53 -8.30
CA GLY A 151 15.29 -14.89 -7.75
C GLY A 151 15.56 -15.02 -6.24
N LYS A 152 15.70 -13.91 -5.51
CA LYS A 152 15.74 -13.90 -4.03
C LYS A 152 14.36 -13.57 -3.47
N GLU A 153 14.12 -14.05 -2.26
CA GLU A 153 12.88 -13.79 -1.51
C GLU A 153 13.20 -13.68 -0.03
N LEU A 154 12.51 -12.75 0.64
CA LEU A 154 12.50 -12.60 2.09
C LEU A 154 11.08 -12.69 2.63
N ASN A 155 10.91 -13.45 3.72
CA ASN A 155 9.70 -13.49 4.53
C ASN A 155 9.94 -12.63 5.77
N LEU A 156 9.09 -11.64 5.97
CA LEU A 156 9.21 -10.66 7.05
C LEU A 156 8.40 -11.10 8.27
N TYR A 157 8.87 -10.68 9.45
CA TYR A 157 8.18 -10.96 10.70
C TYR A 157 8.34 -9.79 11.67
N GLN A 158 7.37 -9.59 12.55
CA GLN A 158 7.31 -8.41 13.41
C GLN A 158 8.31 -8.50 14.55
N LYS A 159 8.89 -7.34 14.93
CA LYS A 159 9.69 -7.19 16.14
C LYS A 159 9.08 -6.16 17.08
N PRO A 160 9.18 -6.37 18.41
CA PRO A 160 9.59 -7.61 19.05
C PRO A 160 8.46 -8.67 18.94
N GLU A 161 8.85 -9.95 18.79
CA GLU A 161 7.92 -11.08 18.60
C GLU A 161 6.92 -11.28 19.76
N ASN A 162 7.21 -10.72 20.93
CA ASN A 162 6.30 -10.78 22.08
C ASN A 162 5.14 -9.76 22.00
N GLY A 163 4.99 -9.05 20.89
CA GLY A 163 3.93 -8.07 20.67
C GLY A 163 4.02 -6.84 21.58
N LYS A 164 5.19 -6.57 22.19
CA LYS A 164 5.38 -5.37 23.02
C LYS A 164 5.12 -4.08 22.25
N TYR A 165 5.51 -4.07 20.98
CA TYR A 165 5.25 -2.98 20.07
C TYR A 165 4.58 -3.54 18.81
N ALA A 166 3.79 -2.69 18.18
CA ALA A 166 3.10 -2.92 16.92
C ALA A 166 3.60 -1.87 15.91
N PHE A 167 3.23 -2.04 14.64
CA PHE A 167 3.35 -0.95 13.68
C PHE A 167 2.40 0.17 14.11
N GLN A 168 2.88 1.40 14.10
CA GLN A 168 2.14 2.58 14.55
C GLN A 168 1.96 3.55 13.38
N VAL A 169 0.77 4.11 13.26
CA VAL A 169 0.41 5.08 12.22
C VAL A 169 -0.18 6.33 12.87
N GLY A 170 0.25 7.50 12.41
CA GLY A 170 -0.15 8.77 13.00
C GLY A 170 0.84 9.92 12.75
N VAL A 171 0.49 11.12 13.22
CA VAL A 171 1.39 12.28 13.20
C VAL A 171 2.60 11.99 14.08
N GLY A 172 3.81 12.09 13.54
CA GLY A 172 5.07 11.78 14.22
C GLY A 172 5.31 10.29 14.47
N ALA A 173 4.42 9.40 14.01
CA ALA A 173 4.53 7.97 14.25
C ALA A 173 5.67 7.32 13.46
N ASN A 174 6.14 7.96 12.38
CA ASN A 174 7.31 7.51 11.61
C ASN A 174 8.62 7.56 12.41
N GLY A 175 8.68 8.30 13.53
CA GLY A 175 9.86 8.35 14.40
C GLY A 175 11.06 9.15 13.88
N LYS A 176 10.92 9.89 12.77
CA LYS A 176 11.98 10.69 12.12
C LYS A 176 11.64 12.18 12.06
N ASN A 177 10.37 12.51 11.84
CA ASN A 177 9.86 13.87 11.77
C ASN A 177 8.42 13.93 12.33
N THR A 178 7.78 15.09 12.23
CA THR A 178 6.42 15.34 12.74
C THR A 178 5.32 15.20 11.67
N ASN A 179 5.63 14.63 10.50
CA ASN A 179 4.64 14.35 9.46
C ASN A 179 3.72 13.19 9.86
N PHE A 180 2.59 13.04 9.17
CA PHE A 180 1.79 11.82 9.27
C PHE A 180 2.56 10.68 8.61
N GLY A 181 2.68 9.54 9.30
CA GLY A 181 3.51 8.45 8.80
C GLY A 181 3.31 7.16 9.57
N MET A 182 4.09 6.15 9.21
CA MET A 182 4.09 4.83 9.82
C MET A 182 5.50 4.41 10.21
N SER A 183 5.62 3.69 11.32
CA SER A 183 6.84 2.93 11.59
C SER A 183 6.58 1.58 12.26
N GLY A 184 7.57 0.71 12.16
CA GLY A 184 7.62 -0.53 12.92
C GLY A 184 8.97 -1.22 12.80
N TRP A 185 9.23 -2.11 13.76
CA TRP A 185 10.41 -2.96 13.74
C TRP A 185 10.06 -4.34 13.18
N LEU A 186 11.01 -4.91 12.45
CA LEU A 186 10.85 -6.22 11.85
C LEU A 186 12.19 -6.97 11.79
N GLY A 187 12.11 -8.23 11.41
CA GLY A 187 13.23 -8.99 10.88
C GLY A 187 12.83 -9.68 9.58
N ALA A 188 13.75 -10.44 9.01
CA ALA A 188 13.48 -11.23 7.82
C ALA A 188 14.22 -12.57 7.82
N THR A 189 13.66 -13.53 7.10
CA THR A 189 14.28 -14.84 6.81
C THR A 189 14.12 -15.17 5.32
N GLY A 190 14.77 -16.22 4.84
CA GLY A 190 14.70 -16.66 3.44
C GLY A 190 16.08 -16.63 2.79
N SER A 191 16.23 -15.83 1.74
CA SER A 191 17.52 -15.68 1.05
C SER A 191 18.59 -15.00 1.91
N PHE A 192 18.17 -14.16 2.86
CA PHE A 192 19.01 -13.53 3.88
C PHE A 192 18.28 -13.60 5.23
N THR A 193 19.05 -13.51 6.31
CA THR A 193 18.50 -13.40 7.67
C THR A 193 18.81 -12.02 8.21
N LEU A 194 17.75 -11.26 8.52
CA LEU A 194 17.83 -9.94 9.12
C LEU A 194 17.32 -10.05 10.55
N THR A 195 18.16 -9.69 11.53
CA THR A 195 17.80 -9.77 12.96
C THR A 195 17.28 -8.46 13.52
N LYS A 196 17.57 -7.36 12.82
CA LYS A 196 17.11 -6.01 13.11
C LYS A 196 16.82 -5.29 11.80
N ALA A 197 15.62 -4.76 11.69
CA ALA A 197 15.22 -3.92 10.59
C ALA A 197 14.10 -2.98 11.04
N ASP A 198 13.94 -1.87 10.33
CA ASP A 198 12.83 -0.96 10.55
C ASP A 198 12.23 -0.46 9.25
N ILE A 199 10.96 -0.06 9.34
CA ILE A 199 10.24 0.71 8.35
C ILE A 199 9.95 2.06 8.98
N ASN A 200 10.26 3.14 8.28
CA ASN A 200 9.90 4.51 8.65
C ASN A 200 9.44 5.25 7.39
N VAL A 201 8.14 5.51 7.26
CA VAL A 201 7.58 6.14 6.07
C VAL A 201 6.73 7.35 6.43
N ASP A 202 6.86 8.39 5.63
CA ASP A 202 5.90 9.48 5.57
C ASP A 202 4.75 9.05 4.66
N ILE A 203 3.53 9.34 5.10
CA ILE A 203 2.31 8.91 4.41
C ILE A 203 1.53 10.16 4.02
N THR A 204 1.28 10.31 2.72
CA THR A 204 0.60 11.50 2.16
C THR A 204 -0.65 11.11 1.38
N ALA A 205 -1.54 12.09 1.18
CA ALA A 205 -2.79 11.85 0.48
C ALA A 205 -2.54 11.35 -0.95
N ASN A 206 -3.12 10.18 -1.29
CA ASN A 206 -3.08 9.67 -2.65
C ASN A 206 -4.18 10.35 -3.49
N PRO A 207 -3.85 11.03 -4.61
CA PRO A 207 -4.86 11.56 -5.52
C PRO A 207 -5.81 10.47 -6.07
N GLY A 208 -5.34 9.21 -6.12
CA GLY A 208 -6.11 8.04 -6.51
C GLY A 208 -6.94 7.39 -5.38
N ASP A 209 -7.00 7.98 -4.19
CA ASP A 209 -7.79 7.46 -3.07
C ASP A 209 -9.28 7.28 -3.46
N PRO A 210 -9.95 6.17 -3.09
CA PRO A 210 -11.35 5.92 -3.43
C PRO A 210 -12.32 7.02 -2.99
N SER A 211 -12.06 7.69 -1.85
CA SER A 211 -12.87 8.81 -1.35
C SER A 211 -12.77 10.08 -2.22
N ASN A 212 -11.72 10.20 -3.03
CA ASN A 212 -11.59 11.29 -4.03
C ASN A 212 -12.47 11.05 -5.26
N SER A 213 -12.93 9.82 -5.47
CA SER A 213 -13.90 9.50 -6.51
C SER A 213 -15.28 9.97 -6.04
N LYS A 214 -15.73 11.12 -6.53
CA LYS A 214 -17.11 11.58 -6.28
C LYS A 214 -18.08 10.45 -6.65
N PRO A 215 -19.05 10.09 -5.78
CA PRO A 215 -20.10 9.15 -6.15
C PRO A 215 -20.77 9.68 -7.42
N VAL A 216 -20.71 8.92 -8.51
CA VAL A 216 -21.55 9.21 -9.66
C VAL A 216 -22.98 8.94 -9.20
N PRO A 217 -23.88 9.94 -9.21
CA PRO A 217 -25.26 9.71 -8.79
C PRO A 217 -25.85 8.55 -9.60
N GLU A 218 -26.57 7.67 -8.92
CA GLU A 218 -27.09 6.43 -9.48
C GLU A 218 -28.13 6.53 -10.64
N PRO A 219 -28.52 7.67 -11.25
CA PRO A 219 -29.33 7.59 -12.46
C PRO A 219 -28.55 7.23 -13.75
N MET A 220 -27.22 7.38 -13.83
CA MET A 220 -26.51 7.20 -15.12
C MET A 220 -26.08 5.74 -15.40
N THR A 221 -25.85 4.92 -14.38
CA THR A 221 -25.42 3.53 -14.59
C THR A 221 -26.55 2.66 -15.17
N MET A 222 -27.80 2.87 -14.71
CA MET A 222 -28.98 2.15 -15.24
C MET A 222 -29.35 2.57 -16.67
N GLY A 223 -28.99 3.78 -17.09
CA GLY A 223 -29.25 4.28 -18.44
C GLY A 223 -28.48 3.51 -19.52
N LEU A 224 -27.18 3.24 -19.29
CA LEU A 224 -26.36 2.48 -20.24
C LEU A 224 -26.77 1.00 -20.36
N PHE A 225 -27.25 0.37 -19.29
CA PHE A 225 -27.75 -1.01 -19.33
C PHE A 225 -29.09 -1.15 -20.09
N SER A 226 -29.94 -0.11 -20.08
CA SER A 226 -31.21 -0.14 -20.85
C SER A 226 -30.99 0.02 -22.37
N LEU A 227 -29.96 0.77 -22.78
CA LEU A 227 -29.58 0.94 -24.19
C LEU A 227 -28.94 -0.31 -24.80
N SER A 228 -28.23 -1.11 -24.01
CA SER A 228 -27.63 -2.37 -24.48
C SER A 228 -28.66 -3.50 -24.65
N LEU A 229 -29.70 -3.58 -23.80
CA LEU A 229 -30.80 -4.54 -23.99
C LEU A 229 -31.72 -4.23 -25.18
N LEU A 230 -31.93 -2.95 -25.54
CA LEU A 230 -32.68 -2.59 -26.75
C LEU A 230 -31.91 -2.91 -28.05
N GLY A 231 -30.57 -2.85 -28.03
CA GLY A 231 -29.74 -3.21 -29.19
C GLY A 231 -29.80 -4.70 -29.56
N LEU A 232 -29.95 -5.58 -28.57
CA LEU A 232 -30.07 -7.03 -28.75
C LEU A 232 -31.47 -7.48 -29.20
N SER A 233 -32.53 -6.73 -28.87
CA SER A 233 -33.88 -7.07 -29.35
C SER A 233 -34.09 -6.70 -30.83
N LEU A 234 -33.52 -5.58 -31.28
CA LEU A 234 -33.63 -5.10 -32.67
C LEU A 234 -32.83 -5.96 -33.67
N THR A 235 -31.73 -6.58 -33.24
CA THR A 235 -30.94 -7.52 -34.06
C THR A 235 -31.58 -8.91 -34.11
N SER A 236 -32.27 -9.35 -33.05
CA SER A 236 -33.03 -10.61 -33.03
C SER A 236 -34.29 -10.55 -33.93
N LEU A 237 -34.99 -9.41 -33.95
CA LEU A 237 -36.20 -9.23 -34.77
C LEU A 237 -35.93 -9.18 -36.29
N LYS A 238 -34.76 -8.71 -36.73
CA LYS A 238 -34.40 -8.70 -38.17
C LYS A 238 -33.96 -10.05 -38.72
N ARG A 239 -33.59 -11.01 -37.87
CA ARG A 239 -33.08 -12.32 -38.31
C ARG A 239 -34.21 -13.35 -38.54
N LYS A 240 -35.44 -13.07 -38.11
CA LYS A 240 -36.58 -14.01 -38.19
C LYS A 240 -37.54 -13.81 -39.38
N SER A 241 -37.34 -12.80 -40.24
CA SER A 241 -38.23 -12.53 -41.38
C SER A 241 -37.69 -12.94 -42.76
N LYS A 242 -36.62 -13.74 -42.80
CA LYS A 242 -36.04 -14.27 -44.06
C LYS A 242 -35.99 -15.80 -44.09
N GLU A 243 -37.07 -16.47 -43.70
CA GLU A 243 -37.43 -17.78 -44.24
C GLU A 243 -38.96 -17.93 -44.13
N LEU A 244 -39.65 -17.79 -45.28
CA LEU A 244 -40.89 -18.47 -45.68
C LEU A 244 -41.40 -17.80 -46.98
N VAL A 245 -41.28 -18.58 -48.07
CA VAL A 245 -41.86 -18.53 -49.43
C VAL A 245 -42.46 -17.21 -49.93
#